data_AF-X1KPM3-F1
#
_entry.id   AF-X1KPM3-F1
#
_cell.length_a   1.000
_cell.length_b   1.000
_cell.length_c   1.000
_cell.angle_alpha   90.00
_cell.angle_beta   90.00
_cell.angle_gamma   90.00
#
_symmetry.space_group_name_H-M   'P 1'
#
loop_
_entity.id
_entity.type
_entity.pdbx_description
1 polymer ?
#
loop_
_entity_poly.entity_id
_entity_poly.type
_entity_poly.pdbx_seq_one_letter_code
_entity_poly.pdbx_strand_id
1 'polypeptide(L)'
;MAASQKGNDARLRELCRAKLSHRRLILASNRGPIEYHLTQGGQLETRRGSGGVVTALTSLSRYVELDWIASAMREGDREAARRAHGEHFKVPLAGENLYLRFVVSPRNTYHKFYNIFCNPLLWFLQHYMWSSSRTPNIDRVVY
;
A
#
# COMPACT_ATOMS: atom_id res chain seq x y z
N MET A 1 30.10 -11.10 6.24
CA MET A 1 28.71 -10.59 6.13
C MET A 1 27.77 -11.51 5.33
N ALA A 2 28.18 -12.11 4.21
CA ALA A 2 27.30 -12.97 3.38
C ALA A 2 26.77 -14.26 4.05
N ALA A 3 27.53 -14.88 4.97
CA ALA A 3 27.10 -16.09 5.67
C ALA A 3 25.93 -15.87 6.64
N SER A 4 25.87 -14.69 7.30
CA SER A 4 24.76 -14.29 8.18
C SER A 4 23.46 -14.04 7.40
N GLN A 5 23.58 -13.46 6.20
CA GLN A 5 22.45 -13.20 5.30
C GLN A 5 21.75 -14.51 4.86
N LYS A 6 22.53 -15.55 4.53
CA LYS A 6 21.99 -16.87 4.15
C LYS A 6 21.29 -17.58 5.31
N GLY A 7 21.82 -17.46 6.54
CA GLY A 7 21.17 -17.99 7.73
C GLY A 7 19.83 -17.32 8.04
N ASN A 8 19.76 -15.99 7.88
CA ASN A 8 18.53 -15.23 8.07
C ASN A 8 17.45 -15.55 7.02
N ASP A 9 17.84 -15.75 5.76
CA ASP A 9 16.92 -16.16 4.69
C ASP A 9 16.29 -17.53 4.97
N ALA A 10 17.10 -18.52 5.33
CA ALA A 10 16.63 -19.86 5.66
C ALA A 10 15.68 -19.84 6.87
N ARG A 11 16.03 -19.09 7.92
CA ARG A 11 15.17 -18.93 9.11
C ARG A 11 13.85 -18.24 8.78
N LEU A 12 13.86 -17.19 7.95
CA LEU A 12 12.64 -16.50 7.54
C LEU A 12 11.74 -17.42 6.72
N ARG A 13 12.31 -18.21 5.81
CA ARG A 13 11.58 -19.22 5.04
C ARG A 13 10.90 -20.25 5.95
N GLU A 14 11.61 -20.75 6.95
CA GLU A 14 11.05 -21.70 7.92
C GLU A 14 9.91 -21.09 8.73
N LEU A 15 10.08 -19.85 9.22
CA LEU A 15 9.03 -19.12 9.95
C LEU A 15 7.80 -18.87 9.08
N CYS A 16 7.98 -18.43 7.84
CA CYS A 16 6.90 -18.23 6.88
C CYS A 16 6.18 -19.56 6.61
N ARG A 17 6.91 -20.65 6.41
CA ARG A 17 6.29 -21.98 6.22
C ARG A 17 5.52 -22.42 7.47
N ALA A 18 6.09 -22.27 8.65
CA ALA A 18 5.46 -22.72 9.90
C ALA A 18 4.22 -21.89 10.27
N LYS A 19 4.20 -20.59 9.96
CA LYS A 19 3.13 -19.68 10.41
C LYS A 19 2.11 -19.32 9.32
N LEU A 20 2.51 -19.32 8.05
CA LEU A 20 1.74 -18.75 6.95
C LEU A 20 1.35 -19.77 5.86
N SER A 21 1.94 -20.98 5.81
CA SER A 21 1.70 -21.96 4.72
C SER A 21 0.23 -22.37 4.49
N HIS A 22 -0.61 -22.26 5.51
CA HIS A 22 -2.04 -22.61 5.44
C HIS A 22 -2.96 -21.38 5.46
N ARG A 23 -2.40 -20.17 5.30
CA ARG A 23 -3.15 -18.91 5.42
C ARG A 23 -2.89 -18.03 4.21
N ARG A 24 -3.95 -17.38 3.74
CA ARG A 24 -3.83 -16.27 2.80
C ARG A 24 -3.31 -15.03 3.53
N LEU A 25 -2.18 -14.49 3.09
CA LEU A 25 -1.62 -13.28 3.66
C LEU A 25 -2.15 -12.06 2.90
N ILE A 26 -2.89 -11.20 3.60
CA ILE A 26 -3.43 -9.95 3.06
C ILE A 26 -2.77 -8.78 3.79
N LEU A 27 -2.16 -7.88 3.05
CA LEU A 27 -1.70 -6.59 3.53
C LEU A 27 -2.64 -5.50 3.05
N ALA A 28 -3.04 -4.61 3.94
CA ALA A 28 -3.85 -3.46 3.61
C ALA A 28 -3.14 -2.18 4.06
N SER A 29 -2.91 -1.26 3.14
CA SER A 29 -2.33 0.05 3.44
C SER A 29 -2.79 1.06 2.40
N ASN A 30 -2.81 2.35 2.77
CA ASN A 30 -3.27 3.36 1.81
C ASN A 30 -2.40 3.39 0.53
N ARG A 31 -1.08 3.31 0.69
CA ARG A 31 -0.11 3.18 -0.41
C ARG A 31 0.28 1.72 -0.61
N GLY A 32 0.28 1.28 -1.86
CA GLY A 32 0.76 -0.04 -2.26
C GLY A 32 2.28 -0.09 -2.48
N PRO A 33 2.79 -1.26 -2.91
CA PRO A 33 4.21 -1.46 -3.18
C PRO A 33 4.69 -0.81 -4.48
N ILE A 34 3.76 -0.49 -5.38
CA ILE A 34 3.98 0.24 -6.62
C ILE A 34 2.87 1.27 -6.82
N GLU A 35 3.18 2.32 -7.56
CA GLU A 35 2.27 3.36 -8.02
C GLU A 35 2.30 3.38 -9.55
N TYR A 36 1.15 3.54 -10.18
CA TYR A 36 1.01 3.65 -11.63
C TYR A 36 0.86 5.09 -12.08
N HIS A 37 1.60 5.45 -13.12
CA HIS A 37 1.56 6.73 -13.79
C HIS A 37 1.14 6.56 -15.24
N LEU A 38 0.27 7.44 -15.72
CA LEU A 38 -0.05 7.52 -17.15
C LEU A 38 0.97 8.42 -17.83
N THR A 39 1.61 7.90 -18.87
CA THR A 39 2.48 8.70 -19.74
C THR A 39 1.64 9.50 -20.74
N GLN A 40 2.25 10.47 -21.41
CA GLN A 40 1.58 11.24 -22.47
C GLN A 40 1.07 10.34 -23.62
N GLY A 41 1.70 9.18 -23.85
CA GLY A 41 1.28 8.19 -24.83
C GLY A 41 0.20 7.21 -24.34
N GLY A 42 -0.40 7.43 -23.17
CA GLY A 42 -1.43 6.57 -22.60
C GLY A 42 -0.92 5.21 -22.07
N GLN A 43 0.40 5.05 -21.95
CA GLN A 43 1.01 3.85 -21.38
C GLN A 43 1.08 3.96 -19.86
N LEU A 44 1.00 2.81 -19.19
CA LEU A 44 1.14 2.71 -17.75
C LEU A 44 2.61 2.46 -17.39
N GLU A 45 3.21 3.41 -16.68
CA GLU A 45 4.52 3.26 -16.08
C GLU A 45 4.40 2.95 -14.59
N THR A 46 5.19 2.00 -14.11
CA THR A 46 5.24 1.64 -12.69
C THR A 46 6.37 2.35 -11.99
N ARG A 47 6.07 2.95 -10.85
CA ARG A 47 7.07 3.46 -9.91
C ARG A 47 7.01 2.67 -8.62
N ARG A 48 8.15 2.13 -8.17
CA ARG A 48 8.22 1.41 -6.90
C ARG A 48 8.01 2.37 -5.72
N GLY A 49 7.21 1.96 -4.76
CA GLY A 49 7.01 2.71 -3.52
C GLY A 49 8.33 2.81 -2.75
N SER A 50 8.75 4.04 -2.46
CA SER A 50 9.93 4.29 -1.63
C SER A 50 9.54 4.26 -0.15
N GLY A 51 9.91 3.21 0.56
CA GLY A 51 9.71 3.14 2.02
C GLY A 51 10.28 1.86 2.62
N GLY A 52 10.91 1.96 3.79
CA GLY A 52 11.53 0.81 4.46
C GLY A 52 10.54 -0.32 4.75
N VAL A 53 9.33 0.02 5.19
CA VAL A 53 8.25 -0.94 5.46
C VAL A 53 7.76 -1.61 4.18
N VAL A 54 7.56 -0.84 3.10
CA VAL A 54 7.15 -1.38 1.80
C VAL A 54 8.18 -2.38 1.29
N THR A 55 9.46 -2.01 1.30
CA THR A 55 10.56 -2.88 0.90
C THR A 55 10.62 -4.15 1.76
N ALA A 56 10.52 -4.02 3.08
CA ALA A 56 10.58 -5.14 4.00
C ALA A 56 9.40 -6.12 3.79
N LEU A 57 8.17 -5.62 3.71
CA LEU A 57 6.98 -6.47 3.56
C LEU A 57 6.88 -7.08 2.16
N THR A 58 7.31 -6.35 1.12
CA THR A 58 7.39 -6.88 -0.24
C THR A 58 8.30 -8.12 -0.30
N SER A 59 9.36 -8.19 0.52
CA SER A 59 10.27 -9.35 0.53
C SER A 59 9.59 -10.66 0.96
N LEU A 60 8.47 -10.61 1.69
CA LEU A 60 7.70 -11.80 2.09
C LEU A 60 7.13 -12.56 0.89
N SER A 61 6.85 -11.85 -0.21
CA SER A 61 6.32 -12.43 -1.46
C SER A 61 7.24 -13.48 -2.11
N ARG A 62 8.50 -13.58 -1.66
CA ARG A 62 9.46 -14.62 -2.09
C ARG A 62 9.22 -15.98 -1.43
N TYR A 63 8.49 -16.00 -0.32
CA TYR A 63 8.26 -17.20 0.48
C TYR A 63 6.78 -17.58 0.55
N VAL A 64 5.88 -16.61 0.40
CA VAL A 64 4.43 -16.80 0.47
C VAL A 64 3.73 -16.00 -0.62
N GLU A 65 2.57 -16.47 -1.04
CA GLU A 65 1.67 -15.65 -1.85
C GLU A 65 1.10 -14.51 -1.01
N LEU A 66 1.19 -13.30 -1.54
CA LEU A 66 0.84 -12.07 -0.82
C LEU A 66 -0.13 -11.23 -1.63
N ASP A 67 -1.30 -10.95 -1.03
CA ASP A 67 -2.27 -10.01 -1.55
C ASP A 67 -2.12 -8.66 -0.89
N TRP A 68 -1.80 -7.64 -1.67
CA TRP A 68 -1.71 -6.27 -1.18
C TRP A 68 -2.90 -5.46 -1.67
N ILE A 69 -3.70 -4.97 -0.74
CA ILE A 69 -4.84 -4.10 -0.99
C ILE A 69 -4.39 -2.64 -0.73
N ALA A 70 -4.53 -1.79 -1.74
CA ALA A 70 -4.15 -0.38 -1.65
C ALA A 70 -5.18 0.55 -2.27
N SER A 71 -5.18 1.82 -1.88
CA SER A 71 -6.06 2.82 -2.50
C SER A 71 -5.56 3.20 -3.90
N ALA A 72 -6.45 3.38 -4.87
CA ALA A 72 -6.10 3.96 -6.15
C ALA A 72 -5.92 5.49 -6.03
N MET A 73 -4.68 5.92 -5.80
CA MET A 73 -4.37 7.30 -5.44
C MET A 73 -4.30 8.23 -6.65
N ARG A 74 -3.87 7.71 -7.80
CA ARG A 74 -3.69 8.49 -9.04
C ARG A 74 -4.55 7.96 -10.18
N GLU A 75 -4.58 8.71 -11.28
CA GLU A 75 -5.27 8.28 -12.50
C GLU A 75 -4.68 7.00 -13.08
N GLY A 76 -3.35 6.84 -13.03
CA GLY A 76 -2.70 5.59 -13.45
C GLY A 76 -3.11 4.39 -12.61
N ASP A 77 -3.22 4.52 -11.28
CA ASP A 77 -3.70 3.43 -10.41
C ASP A 77 -5.15 3.06 -10.73
N ARG A 78 -5.99 4.06 -11.02
CA ARG A 78 -7.39 3.86 -11.40
C ARG A 78 -7.52 3.17 -12.75
N GLU A 79 -6.64 3.50 -13.70
CA GLU A 79 -6.57 2.84 -14.99
C GLU A 79 -6.06 1.39 -14.85
N ALA A 80 -5.04 1.14 -14.03
CA ALA A 80 -4.58 -0.20 -13.71
C ALA A 80 -5.70 -1.04 -13.08
N ALA A 81 -6.45 -0.47 -12.12
CA ALA A 81 -7.61 -1.12 -11.51
C ALA A 81 -8.71 -1.43 -12.53
N ARG A 82 -8.95 -0.52 -13.49
CA ARG A 82 -9.93 -0.69 -14.57
C ARG A 82 -9.53 -1.83 -15.51
N ARG A 83 -8.26 -1.89 -15.93
CA ARG A 83 -7.73 -2.97 -16.77
C ARG A 83 -7.79 -4.33 -16.08
N ALA A 84 -7.66 -4.35 -14.75
CA ALA A 84 -7.83 -5.55 -13.93
C ALA A 84 -9.30 -5.85 -13.57
N HIS A 85 -10.28 -5.09 -14.08
CA HIS A 85 -11.69 -5.26 -13.77
C HIS A 85 -12.03 -5.25 -12.26
N GLY A 86 -11.22 -4.54 -11.45
CA GLY A 86 -11.40 -4.48 -9.98
C GLY A 86 -10.90 -5.70 -9.21
N GLU A 87 -10.34 -6.69 -9.91
CA GLU A 87 -9.68 -7.86 -9.32
C GLU A 87 -8.23 -7.56 -8.95
N HIS A 88 -7.64 -8.47 -8.17
CA HIS A 88 -6.20 -8.43 -7.93
C HIS A 88 -5.42 -8.83 -9.19
N PHE A 89 -4.21 -8.31 -9.35
CA PHE A 89 -3.34 -8.66 -10.47
C PHE A 89 -1.90 -8.83 -9.99
N LYS A 90 -1.14 -9.67 -10.69
CA LYS A 90 0.26 -9.91 -10.35
C LYS A 90 1.08 -8.65 -10.63
N VAL A 91 1.83 -8.21 -9.62
CA VAL A 91 2.73 -7.08 -9.74
C VAL A 91 3.94 -7.48 -10.59
N PRO A 92 4.40 -6.66 -11.56
CA PRO A 92 5.55 -6.97 -12.40
C PRO A 92 6.88 -6.78 -11.65
N LEU A 93 7.04 -7.45 -10.51
CA LEU A 93 8.28 -7.53 -9.74
C LEU A 93 8.87 -8.94 -9.92
N ALA A 94 10.14 -9.01 -10.35
CA ALA A 94 10.78 -10.27 -10.72
C ALA A 94 10.87 -11.24 -9.52
N GLY A 95 10.35 -12.46 -9.70
CA GLY A 95 10.49 -13.55 -8.72
C GLY A 95 9.61 -13.43 -7.47
N GLU A 96 8.62 -12.54 -7.47
CA GLU A 96 7.77 -12.26 -6.32
C GLU A 96 6.32 -12.73 -6.57
N ASN A 97 5.75 -13.49 -5.63
CA ASN A 97 4.33 -13.88 -5.64
C ASN A 97 3.49 -12.80 -4.96
N LEU A 98 3.56 -11.60 -5.51
CA LEU A 98 2.88 -10.41 -5.00
C LEU A 98 1.74 -10.03 -5.95
N TYR A 99 0.54 -10.01 -5.40
CA TYR A 99 -0.68 -9.58 -6.05
C TYR A 99 -1.10 -8.24 -5.47
N LEU A 100 -1.58 -7.34 -6.32
CA LEU A 100 -2.05 -6.02 -5.92
C LEU A 100 -3.52 -5.87 -6.32
N ARG A 101 -4.34 -5.39 -5.39
CA ARG A 101 -5.71 -4.97 -5.64
C ARG A 101 -5.86 -3.51 -5.27
N PHE A 102 -6.31 -2.72 -6.23
CA PHE A 102 -6.63 -1.32 -5.98
C PHE A 102 -8.10 -1.13 -5.59
N VAL A 103 -8.31 -0.40 -4.50
CA VAL A 103 -9.64 0.09 -4.08
C VAL A 103 -9.87 1.44 -4.73
N VAL A 104 -10.84 1.50 -5.63
CA VAL A 104 -11.20 2.74 -6.34
C VAL A 104 -12.32 3.45 -5.61
N SER A 105 -11.95 4.46 -4.81
CA SER A 105 -12.92 5.35 -4.16
C SER A 105 -13.19 6.58 -5.04
N PRO A 106 -14.41 7.16 -5.04
CA PRO A 106 -14.68 8.46 -5.67
C PRO A 106 -13.69 9.52 -5.18
N ARG A 107 -13.28 10.46 -6.06
CA ARG A 107 -12.25 11.47 -5.72
C ARG A 107 -12.60 12.26 -4.46
N ASN A 108 -13.86 12.67 -4.32
CA ASN A 108 -14.33 13.41 -3.15
C ASN A 108 -14.25 12.55 -1.86
N THR A 109 -14.68 11.29 -1.93
CA THR A 109 -14.57 10.35 -0.80
C THR A 109 -13.13 10.14 -0.37
N TYR A 110 -12.22 9.90 -1.32
CA TYR A 110 -10.79 9.74 -1.02
C TYR A 110 -10.19 11.04 -0.46
N HIS A 111 -10.58 12.20 -0.98
CA HIS A 111 -10.13 13.49 -0.47
C HIS A 111 -10.55 13.70 1.00
N LYS A 112 -11.83 13.46 1.33
CA LYS A 112 -12.33 13.54 2.72
C LYS A 112 -11.60 12.54 3.63
N PHE A 113 -11.50 11.28 3.21
CA PHE A 113 -10.80 10.24 3.96
C PHE A 113 -9.32 10.61 4.22
N TYR A 114 -8.54 10.86 3.16
CA TYR A 114 -7.10 10.93 3.28
C TYR A 114 -6.59 12.34 3.63
N ASN A 115 -7.13 13.37 2.98
CA ASN A 115 -6.64 14.74 3.08
C ASN A 115 -7.37 15.58 4.13
N ILE A 116 -8.46 15.10 4.72
CA ILE A 116 -9.19 15.78 5.80
C ILE A 116 -9.15 14.93 7.08
N PHE A 117 -9.54 13.66 7.01
CA PHE A 117 -9.63 12.82 8.20
C PHE A 117 -8.27 12.25 8.64
N CYS A 118 -7.54 11.55 7.76
CA CYS A 118 -6.28 10.92 8.15
C CYS A 118 -5.15 11.92 8.41
N ASN A 119 -4.82 12.76 7.41
CA ASN A 119 -3.58 13.54 7.46
C ASN A 119 -3.63 14.83 8.28
N PRO A 120 -4.72 15.63 8.29
CA PRO A 120 -4.76 16.78 9.21
C PRO A 120 -5.50 16.46 10.51
N LEU A 121 -6.64 15.74 10.49
CA LEU A 121 -7.40 15.49 11.72
C LEU A 121 -6.71 14.48 12.65
N LEU A 122 -6.61 13.21 12.24
CA LEU A 122 -6.04 12.16 13.09
C LEU A 122 -4.56 12.39 13.37
N TRP A 123 -3.80 12.87 12.38
CA TRP A 123 -2.38 13.16 12.58
C TRP A 123 -2.17 14.21 13.67
N PHE A 124 -2.82 15.38 13.59
CA PHE A 124 -2.61 16.44 14.57
C PHE A 124 -3.10 16.03 15.96
N LEU A 125 -4.20 15.27 16.02
CA LEU A 125 -4.70 14.67 17.26
C LEU A 125 -3.63 13.76 17.88
N GLN A 126 -3.09 12.80 17.11
CA GLN A 126 -2.13 11.81 17.60
C GLN A 126 -0.77 12.41 17.96
N HIS A 127 -0.40 13.53 17.33
CA HIS A 127 0.89 14.20 17.55
C HIS A 127 0.78 15.44 18.45
N TYR A 128 -0.39 15.70 19.06
CA TYR A 128 -0.64 16.84 19.95
C TYR A 128 -0.25 18.20 19.34
N MET A 129 -0.50 18.37 18.04
CA MET A 129 -0.07 19.56 17.29
C MET A 129 -1.11 20.68 17.25
N TRP A 130 -2.29 20.48 17.83
CA TRP A 130 -3.33 21.49 17.89
C TRP A 130 -3.12 22.50 19.02
N SER A 131 -3.39 23.76 18.71
CA SER A 131 -3.61 24.76 19.75
C SER A 131 -5.01 24.57 20.31
N SER A 132 -5.10 24.15 21.58
CA SER A 132 -6.37 23.84 22.25
C SER A 132 -7.35 25.00 22.29
N SER A 133 -6.87 26.24 22.21
CA SER A 133 -7.71 27.44 22.22
C SER A 133 -8.34 27.78 20.86
N ARG A 134 -7.90 27.17 19.75
CA ARG A 134 -8.34 27.55 18.38
C ARG A 134 -8.61 26.37 17.44
N THR A 135 -8.20 25.16 17.80
CA THR A 135 -8.25 23.97 16.94
C THR A 135 -8.49 22.70 17.77
N PRO A 136 -9.16 21.68 17.21
CA PRO A 136 -9.73 21.63 15.87
C PRO A 136 -11.11 22.30 15.78
N ASN A 137 -11.43 22.87 14.62
CA ASN A 137 -12.79 23.28 14.27
C ASN A 137 -13.44 22.13 13.49
N ILE A 138 -14.43 21.47 14.08
CA ILE A 138 -15.16 20.37 13.45
C ILE A 138 -16.47 20.92 12.89
N ASP A 139 -16.49 21.21 11.59
CA ASP A 139 -17.61 21.85 10.90
C ASP A 139 -17.95 21.12 9.58
N ARG A 140 -18.77 21.75 8.73
CA ARG A 140 -19.20 21.18 7.44
C ARG A 140 -18.07 20.87 6.45
N VAL A 141 -16.85 21.38 6.66
CA VAL A 141 -15.68 21.03 5.84
C VAL A 141 -15.14 19.64 6.22
N VAL A 142 -15.32 19.24 7.49
CA VAL A 142 -14.95 17.90 7.98
C VAL A 142 -15.98 16.84 7.60
N TYR A 143 -17.26 17.23 7.46
CA TYR A 143 -18.38 16.33 7.12
C TYR A 143 -18.62 16.15 5.61
#